data_AF-A0A4R6Z203-F1
#
_entry.id   AF-A0A4R6Z203-F1
#
_cell.length_a   1.000
_cell.length_b   1.000
_cell.length_c   1.000
_cell.angle_alpha   90.00
_cell.angle_beta   90.00
_cell.angle_gamma   90.00
#
_symmetry.space_group_name_H-M   'P 1'
#
loop_
_entity.id
_entity.type
_entity.pdbx_description
1 polymer ?
#
loop_
_entity_poly.entity_id
_entity_poly.type
_entity_poly.pdbx_seq_one_letter_code
_entity_poly.pdbx_strand_id
1 'polypeptide(L)'
;MQPALFRFSPPAWLVLWVCALLWAIFQHGPLPLYSTRTLGVAWEMWNQGTFLVPHTNGAPYSHKVPLLFWLIHAGWAAFGVNDVWPRILQVLIAAAWLFTSARLAQAANIGKPSAASLVPWLLIALPYPFLFSLQIMYEVLLALCVAAALCALTGRPRWHWFALAIGAGLLTKGPVMLLHVVFPWLLGPWWSEAARSNRRHWYSGGLLAIAGGIALLLAWAVPAGFVGGEDYRRELFFLQTAGRVVASFDHARPVFWYLPMLLVLMLPWATWPRVWHALATARGPMTDNERFAVSWVLPTFVVFCLISGKQVYYLLPLVPGMAMLLAAALRRQQSRMLGNGRRWRAWPIATVLIGIALLLAALPVWRAHAANAPHWVADTYATAPWFAAGFLALGAVCLLGDPRHELQRIAVCVLLGVALVHTVFARSLFHHFDLRPAAAVLARAEAEGRPIANVGRYEAQFHFVARLNRPLVEIEAHDIGAWAKANPDGVIVRYPARTEPADEKAALLVQPFRSRWIEIWDAQTLAMTTASAFDETTTLFPQE
;
A
#
# COMPACT_ATOMS: atom_id res chain seq x y z
N MET A 1 -12.51 17.03 -46.72
CA MET A 1 -12.71 16.96 -45.26
C MET A 1 -11.74 15.94 -44.69
N GLN A 2 -10.69 16.38 -43.99
CA GLN A 2 -9.80 15.46 -43.28
C GLN A 2 -10.52 14.96 -42.01
N PRO A 3 -10.45 13.66 -41.68
CA PRO A 3 -11.02 13.17 -40.44
C PRO A 3 -10.23 13.77 -39.29
N ALA A 4 -10.91 14.52 -38.42
CA ALA A 4 -10.36 14.94 -37.15
C ALA A 4 -10.10 13.68 -36.32
N LEU A 5 -8.90 13.11 -36.45
CA LEU A 5 -8.35 12.16 -35.49
C LEU A 5 -8.43 12.86 -34.13
N PHE A 6 -9.38 12.43 -33.29
CA PHE A 6 -9.49 12.86 -31.91
C PHE A 6 -8.15 12.58 -31.22
N ARG A 7 -7.28 13.59 -31.13
CA ARG A 7 -6.05 13.52 -30.37
C ARG A 7 -6.43 13.51 -28.90
N PHE A 8 -6.63 12.32 -28.35
CA PHE A 8 -6.72 12.13 -26.91
C PHE A 8 -5.33 12.35 -26.32
N SER A 9 -5.01 13.59 -25.94
CA SER A 9 -3.81 13.87 -25.17
C SER A 9 -4.08 13.57 -23.70
N PRO A 10 -3.38 12.61 -23.08
CA PRO A 10 -3.56 12.32 -21.66
C PRO A 10 -3.25 13.57 -20.83
N PRO A 11 -3.99 13.83 -19.74
CA PRO A 11 -3.75 15.00 -18.92
C PRO A 11 -2.39 14.92 -18.22
N ALA A 12 -1.70 16.06 -18.10
CA ALA A 12 -0.32 16.13 -17.60
C ALA A 12 -0.12 15.46 -16.22
N TRP A 13 -1.07 15.61 -15.30
CA TRP A 13 -1.01 14.96 -13.97
C TRP A 13 -0.97 13.43 -14.07
N LEU A 14 -1.62 12.83 -15.06
CA LEU A 14 -1.64 11.38 -15.24
C LEU A 14 -0.31 10.88 -15.79
N VAL A 15 0.21 11.59 -16.79
CA VAL A 15 1.51 11.29 -17.39
C VAL A 15 2.61 11.39 -16.34
N LEU A 16 2.64 12.49 -15.57
CA LEU A 16 3.62 12.69 -14.49
C LEU A 16 3.54 11.58 -13.44
N TRP A 17 2.33 11.21 -13.01
CA TRP A 17 2.12 10.15 -12.04
C TRP A 17 2.62 8.79 -12.54
N VAL A 18 2.22 8.41 -13.76
CA VAL A 18 2.62 7.13 -14.37
C VAL A 18 4.13 7.08 -14.58
N CYS A 19 4.74 8.14 -15.09
CA CYS A 19 6.19 8.21 -15.27
C CYS A 19 6.93 8.09 -13.94
N ALA A 20 6.48 8.78 -12.89
CA ALA A 20 7.08 8.70 -11.56
C ALA A 20 6.93 7.31 -10.94
N LEU A 21 5.78 6.66 -11.10
CA LEU A 21 5.56 5.29 -10.62
C LEU A 21 6.40 4.25 -11.37
N LEU A 22 6.45 4.32 -12.70
CA LEU A 22 7.29 3.43 -13.51
C LEU A 22 8.76 3.61 -13.17
N TRP A 23 9.21 4.85 -13.02
CA TRP A 23 10.57 5.15 -12.57
C TRP A 23 10.86 4.53 -11.20
N ALA A 24 9.97 4.68 -10.22
CA ALA A 24 10.18 4.21 -8.85
C ALA A 24 10.09 2.68 -8.71
N ILE A 25 9.02 2.05 -9.22
CA ILE A 25 8.73 0.64 -8.99
C ILE A 25 9.75 -0.33 -9.60
N PHE A 26 10.50 0.12 -10.61
CA PHE A 26 11.52 -0.67 -11.30
C PHE A 26 12.96 -0.42 -10.82
N GLN A 27 13.17 0.43 -9.81
CA GLN A 27 14.50 0.58 -9.21
C GLN A 27 14.90 -0.59 -8.33
N HIS A 28 13.93 -1.36 -7.87
CA HIS A 28 14.15 -2.48 -6.98
C HIS A 28 13.14 -3.62 -7.24
N GLY A 29 13.41 -4.79 -6.67
CA GLY A 29 12.51 -5.95 -6.74
C GLY A 29 11.31 -5.84 -5.80
N PRO A 30 10.38 -6.81 -5.79
CA PRO A 30 9.25 -6.84 -4.88
C PRO A 30 9.67 -6.74 -3.41
N LEU A 31 9.08 -5.81 -2.65
CA LEU A 31 9.40 -5.63 -1.23
C LEU A 31 8.90 -6.79 -0.36
N PRO A 32 9.70 -7.25 0.62
CA PRO A 32 9.33 -8.32 1.55
C PRO A 32 8.04 -8.06 2.33
N LEU A 33 7.32 -9.13 2.67
CA LEU A 33 6.10 -9.18 3.51
C LEU A 33 4.86 -8.45 2.95
N TYR A 34 5.06 -7.51 2.03
CA TYR A 34 4.00 -6.91 1.23
C TYR A 34 3.95 -7.62 -0.12
N SER A 35 4.79 -7.20 -1.05
CA SER A 35 4.76 -7.66 -2.43
C SER A 35 5.14 -9.13 -2.56
N THR A 36 6.18 -9.58 -1.84
CA THR A 36 6.62 -10.99 -1.92
C THR A 36 5.58 -11.96 -1.37
N ARG A 37 4.85 -11.60 -0.32
CA ARG A 37 3.76 -12.43 0.23
C ARG A 37 2.62 -12.57 -0.76
N THR A 38 2.14 -11.46 -1.34
CA THR A 38 1.08 -11.49 -2.37
C THR A 38 1.52 -12.32 -3.58
N LEU A 39 2.77 -12.14 -4.01
CA LEU A 39 3.33 -12.91 -5.12
C LEU A 39 3.53 -14.38 -4.76
N GLY A 40 3.89 -14.72 -3.52
CA GLY A 40 4.01 -16.10 -3.03
C GLY A 40 2.69 -16.85 -3.12
N VAL A 41 1.60 -16.23 -2.67
CA VAL A 41 0.25 -16.80 -2.82
C VAL A 41 -0.13 -16.95 -4.29
N ALA A 42 0.11 -15.91 -5.11
CA ALA A 42 -0.18 -15.98 -6.54
C ALA A 42 0.62 -17.09 -7.22
N TRP A 43 1.90 -17.27 -6.84
CA TRP A 43 2.79 -18.30 -7.34
C TRP A 43 2.29 -19.70 -6.99
N GLU A 44 1.97 -19.96 -5.72
CA GLU A 44 1.45 -21.26 -5.29
C GLU A 44 0.16 -21.62 -6.02
N MET A 45 -0.78 -20.67 -6.12
CA MET A 45 -2.03 -20.86 -6.89
C MET A 45 -1.75 -21.20 -8.36
N TRP A 46 -0.80 -20.50 -8.99
CA TRP A 46 -0.44 -20.72 -10.39
C TRP A 46 0.21 -22.09 -10.60
N ASN A 47 1.18 -22.42 -9.74
CA ASN A 47 1.98 -23.64 -9.84
C ASN A 47 1.15 -24.90 -9.57
N GLN A 48 0.19 -24.82 -8.64
CA GLN A 48 -0.70 -25.93 -8.30
C GLN A 48 -1.97 -25.98 -9.18
N GLY A 49 -2.21 -24.99 -10.04
CA GLY A 49 -3.45 -24.88 -10.81
C GLY A 49 -4.69 -24.57 -9.95
N THR A 50 -4.52 -24.07 -8.73
CA THR A 50 -5.59 -23.81 -7.76
C THR A 50 -6.09 -22.36 -7.84
N PHE A 51 -6.79 -22.00 -8.92
CA PHE A 51 -7.25 -20.62 -9.16
C PHE A 51 -8.44 -20.17 -8.31
N LEU A 52 -9.15 -21.11 -7.68
CA LEU A 52 -10.35 -20.83 -6.90
C LEU A 52 -10.04 -20.53 -5.43
N VAL A 53 -9.12 -21.28 -4.83
CA VAL A 53 -8.77 -21.20 -3.41
C VAL A 53 -7.33 -20.68 -3.29
N PRO A 54 -7.11 -19.51 -2.68
CA PRO A 54 -5.75 -19.03 -2.42
C PRO A 54 -5.00 -20.01 -1.50
N HIS A 55 -3.72 -20.24 -1.76
CA HIS A 55 -2.85 -21.10 -0.93
C HIS A 55 -1.60 -20.34 -0.48
N THR A 56 -1.13 -20.64 0.72
CA THR A 56 0.13 -20.11 1.24
C THR A 56 0.84 -21.19 2.04
N ASN A 57 2.12 -21.39 1.76
CA ASN A 57 2.94 -22.44 2.36
C ASN A 57 2.26 -23.82 2.35
N GLY A 58 1.60 -24.18 1.25
CA GLY A 58 0.92 -25.47 1.09
C GLY A 58 -0.46 -25.60 1.76
N ALA A 59 -0.96 -24.56 2.45
CA ALA A 59 -2.25 -24.58 3.12
C ALA A 59 -3.26 -23.58 2.49
N PRO A 60 -4.58 -23.87 2.49
CA PRO A 60 -5.60 -22.92 2.09
C PRO A 60 -5.55 -21.61 2.89
N TYR A 61 -5.62 -20.47 2.20
CA TYR A 61 -5.46 -19.13 2.77
C TYR A 61 -6.76 -18.32 2.71
N SER A 62 -7.63 -18.53 3.70
CA SER A 62 -8.98 -17.94 3.84
C SER A 62 -9.00 -16.42 4.05
N HIS A 63 -7.84 -15.83 4.38
CA HIS A 63 -7.76 -14.44 4.80
C HIS A 63 -7.85 -13.42 3.65
N LYS A 64 -7.72 -13.85 2.39
CA LYS A 64 -7.70 -13.00 1.20
C LYS A 64 -8.71 -13.47 0.15
N VAL A 65 -9.18 -12.51 -0.63
CA VAL A 65 -10.10 -12.68 -1.76
C VAL A 65 -9.33 -12.60 -3.08
N PRO A 66 -9.87 -13.12 -4.20
CA PRO A 66 -9.02 -13.61 -5.28
C PRO A 66 -8.72 -12.59 -6.39
N LEU A 67 -9.40 -11.44 -6.43
CA LEU A 67 -9.38 -10.60 -7.64
C LEU A 67 -7.97 -10.14 -8.05
N LEU A 68 -7.14 -9.74 -7.08
CA LEU A 68 -5.76 -9.33 -7.38
C LEU A 68 -4.94 -10.50 -7.94
N PHE A 69 -5.13 -11.72 -7.43
CA PHE A 69 -4.45 -12.91 -7.92
C PHE A 69 -4.88 -13.23 -9.35
N TRP A 70 -6.18 -13.18 -9.64
CA TRP A 70 -6.68 -13.39 -11.01
C TRP A 70 -6.13 -12.38 -12.00
N LEU A 71 -5.97 -11.11 -11.61
CA LEU A 71 -5.35 -10.10 -12.46
C LEU A 71 -3.85 -10.36 -12.67
N ILE A 72 -3.14 -10.87 -11.66
CA ILE A 72 -1.75 -11.32 -11.79
C ILE A 72 -1.66 -12.50 -12.76
N HIS A 73 -2.49 -13.52 -12.56
CA HIS A 73 -2.54 -14.73 -13.39
C HIS A 73 -2.92 -14.43 -14.83
N ALA A 74 -3.84 -13.50 -15.08
CA ALA A 74 -4.21 -13.08 -16.43
C ALA A 74 -3.01 -12.57 -17.24
N GLY A 75 -2.11 -11.80 -16.61
CA GLY A 75 -0.88 -11.38 -17.28
C GLY A 75 0.20 -12.44 -17.30
N TRP A 76 0.27 -13.34 -16.31
CA TRP A 76 1.17 -14.51 -16.42
C TRP A 76 0.77 -15.46 -17.54
N ALA A 77 -0.53 -15.61 -17.82
CA ALA A 77 -1.03 -16.35 -18.97
C ALA A 77 -0.61 -15.73 -20.30
N ALA A 78 -0.51 -14.39 -20.37
CA ALA A 78 -0.13 -13.67 -21.58
C ALA A 78 1.38 -13.49 -21.77
N PHE A 79 2.13 -13.27 -20.67
CA PHE A 79 3.54 -12.83 -20.69
C PHE A 79 4.50 -13.79 -19.97
N GLY A 80 4.00 -14.95 -19.53
CA GLY A 80 4.74 -15.87 -18.68
C GLY A 80 4.88 -15.39 -17.23
N VAL A 81 5.31 -16.29 -16.34
CA VAL A 81 5.49 -15.96 -14.92
C VAL A 81 6.71 -15.06 -14.73
N ASN A 82 6.48 -13.84 -14.28
CA ASN A 82 7.52 -12.86 -13.99
C ASN A 82 7.04 -11.86 -12.91
N ASP A 83 7.94 -11.01 -12.42
CA ASP A 83 7.62 -9.96 -11.44
C ASP A 83 7.35 -8.59 -12.10
N VAL A 84 7.55 -8.48 -13.42
CA VAL A 84 7.35 -7.26 -14.22
C VAL A 84 5.85 -6.98 -14.38
N TRP A 85 5.05 -7.96 -14.82
CA TRP A 85 3.61 -7.80 -15.00
C TRP A 85 2.90 -7.36 -13.71
N PRO A 86 3.07 -8.02 -12.55
CA PRO A 86 2.43 -7.58 -11.31
C PRO A 86 2.78 -6.14 -10.91
N ARG A 87 4.00 -5.68 -11.22
CA ARG A 87 4.41 -4.28 -10.99
C ARG A 87 3.74 -3.33 -11.98
N ILE A 88 3.71 -3.65 -13.27
CA ILE A 88 2.98 -2.88 -14.29
C ILE A 88 1.50 -2.80 -13.93
N LEU A 89 0.90 -3.91 -13.49
CA LEU A 89 -0.49 -3.99 -13.05
C LEU A 89 -0.79 -2.99 -11.92
N GLN A 90 0.11 -2.85 -10.93
CA GLN A 90 -0.06 -1.85 -9.86
C GLN A 90 -0.01 -0.41 -10.39
N VAL A 91 0.88 -0.13 -11.35
CA VAL A 91 0.91 1.19 -12.01
C VAL A 91 -0.38 1.45 -12.77
N LEU A 92 -0.91 0.46 -13.49
CA LEU A 92 -2.18 0.56 -14.22
C LEU A 92 -3.37 0.79 -13.28
N ILE A 93 -3.41 0.06 -12.16
CA ILE A 93 -4.43 0.23 -11.11
C ILE A 93 -4.35 1.62 -10.51
N ALA A 94 -3.15 2.12 -10.19
CA ALA A 94 -2.95 3.46 -9.65
C ALA A 94 -3.32 4.57 -10.65
N ALA A 95 -3.00 4.39 -11.93
CA ALA A 95 -3.40 5.28 -13.00
C ALA A 95 -4.93 5.34 -13.16
N ALA A 96 -5.58 4.16 -13.17
CA ALA A 96 -7.03 4.04 -13.24
C ALA A 96 -7.69 4.65 -11.99
N TRP A 97 -7.12 4.46 -10.79
CA TRP A 97 -7.60 5.06 -9.55
C TRP A 97 -7.55 6.58 -9.61
N LEU A 98 -6.42 7.16 -10.04
CA LEU A 98 -6.26 8.61 -10.16
C LEU A 98 -7.22 9.19 -11.19
N PHE A 99 -7.35 8.55 -12.36
CA PHE A 99 -8.27 8.97 -13.41
C PHE A 99 -9.73 8.90 -12.96
N THR A 100 -10.12 7.79 -12.32
CA THR A 100 -11.49 7.59 -11.81
C THR A 100 -11.79 8.56 -10.68
N SER A 101 -10.82 8.89 -9.84
CA SER A 101 -10.97 9.91 -8.78
C SER A 101 -11.17 11.31 -9.35
N ALA A 102 -10.43 11.67 -10.41
CA ALA A 102 -10.65 12.94 -11.13
C ALA A 102 -12.02 12.97 -11.82
N ARG A 103 -12.49 11.82 -12.33
CA ARG A 103 -13.82 11.67 -12.92
C ARG A 103 -14.92 11.76 -11.89
N LEU A 104 -14.72 11.18 -10.70
CA LEU A 104 -15.64 11.27 -9.57
C LEU A 104 -15.83 12.72 -9.13
N ALA A 105 -14.73 13.46 -8.96
CA ALA A 105 -14.79 14.86 -8.58
C ALA A 105 -15.61 15.71 -9.58
N GLN A 106 -15.47 15.41 -10.88
CA GLN A 106 -16.21 16.08 -11.94
C GLN A 106 -17.67 15.63 -12.01
N ALA A 107 -17.95 14.33 -11.88
CA ALA A 107 -19.30 13.77 -11.89
C ALA A 107 -20.14 14.25 -10.68
N ALA A 108 -19.50 14.33 -9.52
CA ALA A 108 -20.08 14.92 -8.31
C ALA A 108 -20.15 16.46 -8.37
N ASN A 109 -19.60 17.11 -9.41
CA ASN A 109 -19.57 18.56 -9.60
C ASN A 109 -19.09 19.36 -8.36
N ILE A 110 -18.11 18.82 -7.64
CA ILE A 110 -17.62 19.38 -6.38
C ILE A 110 -17.20 20.83 -6.55
N GLY A 111 -17.80 21.76 -5.79
CA GLY A 111 -17.36 23.15 -5.71
C GLY A 111 -17.30 23.91 -7.04
N LYS A 112 -18.04 23.46 -8.07
CA LYS A 112 -17.99 23.86 -9.50
C LYS A 112 -16.88 23.13 -10.30
N PRO A 113 -16.98 23.06 -11.65
CA PRO A 113 -15.98 22.36 -12.48
C PRO A 113 -14.53 22.78 -12.25
N SER A 114 -14.32 24.03 -11.85
CA SER A 114 -12.99 24.55 -11.51
C SER A 114 -12.42 23.94 -10.22
N ALA A 115 -13.21 23.63 -9.18
CA ALA A 115 -12.69 22.92 -8.01
C ALA A 115 -12.36 21.46 -8.35
N ALA A 116 -13.21 20.78 -9.14
CA ALA A 116 -12.98 19.40 -9.55
C ALA A 116 -11.65 19.21 -10.30
N SER A 117 -11.17 20.20 -11.06
CA SER A 117 -9.88 20.12 -11.76
C SER A 117 -8.66 20.19 -10.84
N LEU A 118 -8.81 20.60 -9.58
CA LEU A 118 -7.73 20.62 -8.58
C LEU A 118 -7.48 19.25 -7.95
N VAL A 119 -8.49 18.37 -7.92
CA VAL A 119 -8.42 17.07 -7.24
C VAL A 119 -7.26 16.19 -7.71
N PRO A 120 -7.01 15.95 -9.02
CA PRO A 120 -5.88 15.13 -9.42
C PRO A 120 -4.53 15.72 -8.97
N TRP A 121 -4.37 17.05 -8.98
CA TRP A 121 -3.16 17.70 -8.47
C TRP A 121 -3.01 17.54 -6.96
N LEU A 122 -4.13 17.58 -6.22
CA LEU A 122 -4.13 17.30 -4.78
C LEU A 122 -3.72 15.85 -4.50
N LEU A 123 -4.14 14.90 -5.34
CA LEU A 123 -3.85 13.48 -5.16
C LEU A 123 -2.40 13.10 -5.49
N ILE A 124 -1.84 13.59 -6.59
CA ILE A 124 -0.47 13.21 -6.99
C ILE A 124 0.61 13.73 -6.04
N ALA A 125 0.30 14.75 -5.23
CA ALA A 125 1.25 15.25 -4.23
C ALA A 125 1.25 14.43 -2.95
N LEU A 126 0.30 13.51 -2.75
CA LEU A 126 0.23 12.72 -1.53
C LEU A 126 1.27 11.59 -1.60
N PRO A 127 2.28 11.56 -0.70
CA PRO A 127 3.28 10.49 -0.70
C PRO A 127 2.65 9.11 -0.46
N TYR A 128 1.57 9.07 0.32
CA TYR A 128 1.01 7.81 0.79
C TYR A 128 0.38 6.95 -0.33
N PRO A 129 -0.56 7.45 -1.15
CA PRO A 129 -1.01 6.72 -2.34
C PRO A 129 0.12 6.37 -3.31
N PHE A 130 1.15 7.23 -3.43
CA PHE A 130 2.30 6.96 -4.30
C PHE A 130 3.05 5.72 -3.84
N LEU A 131 3.48 5.67 -2.58
CA LEU A 131 4.25 4.56 -2.02
C LEU A 131 3.46 3.24 -2.01
N PHE A 132 2.15 3.30 -1.75
CA PHE A 132 1.29 2.10 -1.83
C PHE A 132 1.06 1.61 -3.25
N SER A 133 1.13 2.50 -4.25
CA SER A 133 1.09 2.13 -5.67
C SER A 133 2.35 1.41 -6.14
N LEU A 134 3.43 1.44 -5.35
CA LEU A 134 4.67 0.68 -5.61
C LEU A 134 4.63 -0.74 -5.02
N GLN A 135 3.61 -1.09 -4.24
CA GLN A 135 3.47 -2.40 -3.60
C GLN A 135 2.46 -3.27 -4.33
N ILE A 136 2.74 -4.56 -4.48
CA ILE A 136 1.79 -5.55 -5.00
C ILE A 136 0.79 -5.90 -3.90
N MET A 137 -0.23 -5.06 -3.79
CA MET A 137 -1.14 -4.95 -2.67
C MET A 137 -2.58 -4.64 -3.14
N TYR A 138 -3.57 -4.79 -2.26
CA TYR A 138 -5.00 -4.77 -2.57
C TYR A 138 -5.63 -3.38 -2.42
N GLU A 139 -4.94 -2.48 -1.72
CA GLU A 139 -5.46 -1.23 -1.18
C GLU A 139 -5.83 -0.24 -2.29
N VAL A 140 -4.96 -0.08 -3.27
CA VAL A 140 -5.20 0.83 -4.41
C VAL A 140 -6.29 0.27 -5.32
N LEU A 141 -6.34 -1.06 -5.49
CA LEU A 141 -7.42 -1.72 -6.23
C LEU A 141 -8.78 -1.53 -5.54
N LEU A 142 -8.85 -1.67 -4.22
CA LEU A 142 -10.06 -1.36 -3.46
C LEU A 142 -10.46 0.10 -3.64
N ALA A 143 -9.51 1.03 -3.54
CA ALA A 143 -9.79 2.45 -3.72
C ALA A 143 -10.28 2.78 -5.14
N LEU A 144 -9.78 2.09 -6.17
CA LEU A 144 -10.33 2.16 -7.53
C LEU A 144 -11.78 1.68 -7.57
N CYS A 145 -12.09 0.52 -6.98
CA CYS A 145 -13.47 0.00 -6.91
C CYS A 145 -14.41 0.96 -6.18
N VAL A 146 -13.97 1.55 -5.06
CA VAL A 146 -14.73 2.57 -4.32
C VAL A 146 -14.97 3.80 -5.18
N ALA A 147 -13.94 4.35 -5.83
CA ALA A 147 -14.09 5.52 -6.70
C ALA A 147 -15.02 5.23 -7.89
N ALA A 148 -14.95 4.03 -8.47
CA ALA A 148 -15.82 3.59 -9.56
C ALA A 148 -17.29 3.45 -9.11
N ALA A 149 -17.53 2.86 -7.93
CA ALA A 149 -18.86 2.74 -7.35
C ALA A 149 -19.48 4.12 -7.10
N LEU A 150 -18.71 5.03 -6.50
CA LEU A 150 -19.17 6.39 -6.24
C LEU A 150 -19.36 7.22 -7.52
N CYS A 151 -18.59 6.97 -8.57
CA CYS A 151 -18.85 7.50 -9.92
C CYS A 151 -20.16 6.97 -10.52
N ALA A 152 -20.57 5.76 -10.18
CA ALA A 152 -21.85 5.19 -10.61
C ALA A 152 -23.02 5.72 -9.79
N LEU A 153 -22.79 6.16 -8.54
CA LEU A 153 -23.82 6.67 -7.64
C LEU A 153 -24.11 8.17 -7.84
N THR A 154 -23.14 8.94 -8.32
CA THR A 154 -23.24 10.40 -8.50
C THR A 154 -23.98 10.79 -9.78
N GLY A 155 -24.67 11.93 -9.76
CA GLY A 155 -25.52 12.38 -10.87
C GLY A 155 -26.78 11.52 -11.02
N ARG A 156 -26.98 10.95 -12.22
CA ARG A 156 -28.01 9.91 -12.43
C ARG A 156 -27.41 8.55 -12.06
N PRO A 157 -27.94 7.85 -11.04
CA PRO A 157 -27.35 6.62 -10.57
C PRO A 157 -27.42 5.52 -11.62
N ARG A 158 -26.29 4.83 -11.83
CA ARG A 158 -26.12 3.70 -12.75
C ARG A 158 -25.97 2.42 -11.96
N TRP A 159 -27.09 1.86 -11.51
CA TRP A 159 -27.13 0.75 -10.53
C TRP A 159 -26.34 -0.50 -10.95
N HIS A 160 -26.28 -0.84 -12.24
CA HIS A 160 -25.50 -1.98 -12.73
C HIS A 160 -23.99 -1.77 -12.57
N TRP A 161 -23.47 -0.59 -12.92
CA TRP A 161 -22.05 -0.25 -12.69
C TRP A 161 -21.75 -0.13 -11.20
N PHE A 162 -22.72 0.33 -10.40
CA PHE A 162 -22.59 0.36 -8.95
C PHE A 162 -22.46 -1.06 -8.37
N ALA A 163 -23.31 -2.00 -8.81
CA ALA A 163 -23.26 -3.40 -8.42
C ALA A 163 -21.93 -4.07 -8.81
N LEU A 164 -21.47 -3.85 -10.05
CA LEU A 164 -20.21 -4.41 -10.53
C LEU A 164 -19.00 -3.90 -9.73
N ALA A 165 -18.96 -2.59 -9.46
CA ALA A 165 -17.88 -2.00 -8.67
C ALA A 165 -17.89 -2.48 -7.22
N ILE A 166 -19.07 -2.66 -6.60
CA ILE A 166 -19.22 -3.27 -5.27
C ILE A 166 -18.70 -4.71 -5.29
N GLY A 167 -19.13 -5.53 -6.25
CA GLY A 167 -18.68 -6.91 -6.36
C GLY A 167 -17.17 -7.03 -6.56
N ALA A 168 -16.58 -6.21 -7.43
CA ALA A 168 -15.13 -6.15 -7.61
C ALA A 168 -14.39 -5.71 -6.33
N GLY A 169 -14.92 -4.73 -5.60
CA GLY A 169 -14.35 -4.30 -4.31
C GLY A 169 -14.44 -5.37 -3.22
N LEU A 170 -15.57 -6.08 -3.16
CA LEU A 170 -15.76 -7.23 -2.27
C LEU A 170 -14.78 -8.36 -2.59
N LEU A 171 -14.55 -8.66 -3.88
CA LEU A 171 -13.54 -9.64 -4.33
C LEU A 171 -12.09 -9.14 -4.21
N THR A 172 -11.87 -7.88 -3.80
CA THR A 172 -10.55 -7.30 -3.54
C THR A 172 -10.19 -7.30 -2.05
N LYS A 173 -11.13 -6.89 -1.19
CA LYS A 173 -10.86 -6.75 0.25
C LYS A 173 -12.07 -7.04 1.15
N GLY A 174 -13.03 -7.82 0.64
CA GLY A 174 -14.20 -8.25 1.40
C GLY A 174 -15.09 -7.09 1.85
N PRO A 175 -15.75 -7.20 3.01
CA PRO A 175 -16.84 -6.31 3.42
C PRO A 175 -16.43 -4.85 3.65
N VAL A 176 -15.12 -4.54 3.76
CA VAL A 176 -14.62 -3.16 3.86
C VAL A 176 -15.10 -2.29 2.70
N MET A 177 -15.32 -2.88 1.51
CA MET A 177 -15.92 -2.19 0.37
C MET A 177 -17.26 -1.53 0.71
N LEU A 178 -18.13 -2.23 1.46
CA LEU A 178 -19.46 -1.74 1.80
C LEU A 178 -19.42 -0.52 2.71
N LEU A 179 -18.42 -0.44 3.61
CA LEU A 179 -18.27 0.68 4.52
C LEU A 179 -18.12 2.01 3.78
N HIS A 180 -17.45 2.01 2.63
CA HIS A 180 -17.23 3.21 1.83
C HIS A 180 -18.44 3.65 1.00
N VAL A 181 -19.38 2.75 0.68
CA VAL A 181 -20.50 3.05 -0.21
C VAL A 181 -21.85 3.15 0.52
N VAL A 182 -21.98 2.52 1.70
CA VAL A 182 -23.23 2.46 2.45
C VAL A 182 -23.68 3.85 2.90
N PHE A 183 -22.78 4.68 3.43
CA PHE A 183 -23.16 6.01 3.90
C PHE A 183 -23.55 6.98 2.78
N PRO A 184 -22.79 7.10 1.67
CA PRO A 184 -23.23 7.89 0.52
C PRO A 184 -24.58 7.44 -0.04
N TRP A 185 -24.84 6.13 -0.06
CA TRP A 185 -26.12 5.60 -0.52
C TRP A 185 -27.26 5.91 0.48
N LEU A 186 -27.11 5.58 1.76
CA LEU A 186 -28.15 5.83 2.78
C LEU A 186 -28.47 7.31 2.95
N LEU A 187 -27.44 8.16 2.91
CA LEU A 187 -27.59 9.60 3.03
C LEU A 187 -27.94 10.28 1.70
N GLY A 188 -28.25 9.51 0.66
CA GLY A 188 -28.66 9.99 -0.66
C GLY A 188 -29.57 11.22 -0.64
N PRO A 189 -30.72 11.21 0.06
CA PRO A 189 -31.63 12.36 0.10
C PRO A 189 -31.02 13.66 0.65
N TRP A 190 -29.96 13.58 1.45
CA TRP A 190 -29.28 14.76 1.99
C TRP A 190 -28.46 15.52 0.94
N TRP A 191 -27.98 14.82 -0.10
CA TRP A 191 -27.02 15.37 -1.06
C TRP A 191 -27.40 15.17 -2.54
N SER A 192 -28.36 14.30 -2.86
CA SER A 192 -28.72 13.94 -4.24
C SER A 192 -30.16 14.34 -4.56
N GLU A 193 -30.34 15.12 -5.62
CA GLU A 193 -31.65 15.45 -6.16
C GLU A 193 -32.39 14.21 -6.66
N ALA A 194 -31.69 13.28 -7.31
CA ALA A 194 -32.26 12.02 -7.78
C ALA A 194 -32.79 11.16 -6.61
N ALA A 195 -32.12 11.18 -5.46
CA ALA A 195 -32.58 10.49 -4.27
C ALA A 195 -33.80 11.16 -3.64
N ARG A 196 -33.86 12.50 -3.66
CA ARG A 196 -35.02 13.25 -3.13
C ARG A 196 -36.26 13.09 -4.01
N SER A 197 -36.10 13.13 -5.33
CA SER A 197 -37.21 13.05 -6.28
C SER A 197 -37.88 11.68 -6.30
N ASN A 198 -37.12 10.60 -6.11
CA ASN A 198 -37.69 9.25 -6.03
C ASN A 198 -36.95 8.36 -5.02
N ARG A 199 -37.26 8.56 -3.73
CA ARG A 199 -36.65 7.80 -2.62
C ARG A 199 -36.83 6.29 -2.77
N ARG A 200 -38.01 5.84 -3.22
CA ARG A 200 -38.28 4.41 -3.40
C ARG A 200 -37.32 3.80 -4.43
N HIS A 201 -37.18 4.41 -5.61
CA HIS A 201 -36.26 3.94 -6.64
C HIS A 201 -34.78 4.00 -6.19
N TRP A 202 -34.41 5.05 -5.44
CA TRP A 202 -33.05 5.18 -4.91
C TRP A 202 -32.66 4.04 -3.96
N TYR A 203 -33.53 3.75 -2.98
CA TYR A 203 -33.25 2.70 -2.02
C TYR A 203 -33.43 1.31 -2.63
N SER A 204 -34.45 1.07 -3.47
CA SER A 204 -34.62 -0.24 -4.12
C SER A 204 -33.49 -0.53 -5.10
N GLY A 205 -33.08 0.46 -5.90
CA GLY A 205 -31.99 0.32 -6.87
C GLY A 205 -30.64 0.09 -6.18
N GLY A 206 -30.35 0.83 -5.11
CA GLY A 206 -29.11 0.62 -4.35
C GLY A 206 -29.10 -0.69 -3.57
N LEU A 207 -30.23 -1.12 -2.99
CA LEU A 207 -30.34 -2.42 -2.33
C LEU A 207 -30.11 -3.57 -3.33
N LEU A 208 -30.75 -3.50 -4.50
CA LEU A 208 -30.55 -4.49 -5.57
C LEU A 208 -29.10 -4.51 -6.07
N ALA A 209 -28.45 -3.34 -6.17
CA ALA A 209 -27.06 -3.26 -6.57
C ALA A 209 -26.09 -3.83 -5.52
N ILE A 210 -26.34 -3.56 -4.23
CA ILE A 210 -25.58 -4.17 -3.12
C ILE A 210 -25.77 -5.68 -3.13
N ALA A 211 -27.02 -6.16 -3.28
CA ALA A 211 -27.32 -7.59 -3.40
C ALA A 211 -26.61 -8.22 -4.61
N GLY A 212 -26.59 -7.55 -5.76
CA GLY A 212 -25.84 -8.00 -6.93
C GLY A 212 -24.33 -8.07 -6.71
N GLY A 213 -23.76 -7.09 -6.00
CA GLY A 213 -22.34 -7.13 -5.62
C GLY A 213 -22.03 -8.28 -4.65
N ILE A 214 -22.89 -8.52 -3.66
CA ILE A 214 -22.77 -9.66 -2.74
C ILE A 214 -22.93 -10.98 -3.50
N ALA A 215 -23.86 -11.07 -4.44
CA ALA A 215 -24.01 -12.25 -5.29
C ALA A 215 -22.74 -12.56 -6.08
N LEU A 216 -22.02 -11.54 -6.57
CA LEU A 216 -20.72 -11.74 -7.24
C LEU A 216 -19.65 -12.28 -6.28
N LEU A 217 -19.61 -11.78 -5.04
CA LEU A 217 -18.72 -12.34 -4.01
C LEU A 217 -19.08 -13.80 -3.70
N LEU A 218 -20.36 -14.09 -3.52
CA LEU A 218 -20.85 -15.44 -3.20
C LEU A 218 -20.63 -16.43 -4.35
N ALA A 219 -20.73 -15.97 -5.60
CA ALA A 219 -20.41 -16.78 -6.78
C ALA A 219 -18.98 -17.32 -6.77
N TRP A 220 -18.05 -16.65 -6.07
CA TRP A 220 -16.72 -17.17 -5.77
C TRP A 220 -16.65 -17.88 -4.41
N ALA A 221 -17.13 -17.24 -3.35
CA ALA A 221 -16.92 -17.69 -1.98
C ALA A 221 -17.58 -19.05 -1.69
N VAL A 222 -18.76 -19.32 -2.27
CA VAL A 222 -19.47 -20.59 -2.09
C VAL A 222 -18.67 -21.75 -2.68
N PRO A 223 -18.34 -21.79 -3.99
CA PRO A 223 -17.55 -22.88 -4.54
C PRO A 223 -16.14 -22.97 -3.92
N ALA A 224 -15.49 -21.83 -3.62
CA ALA A 224 -14.20 -21.83 -2.94
C ALA A 224 -14.29 -22.47 -1.54
N GLY A 225 -15.35 -22.20 -0.80
CA GLY A 225 -15.61 -22.80 0.51
C GLY A 225 -15.75 -24.32 0.45
N PHE A 226 -16.40 -24.86 -0.59
CA PHE A 226 -16.51 -26.30 -0.75
C PHE A 226 -15.20 -26.95 -1.18
N VAL A 227 -14.44 -26.32 -2.07
CA VAL A 227 -13.16 -26.86 -2.57
C VAL A 227 -12.05 -26.76 -1.52
N GLY A 228 -12.04 -25.71 -0.68
CA GLY A 228 -10.99 -25.50 0.31
C GLY A 228 -11.08 -26.38 1.57
N GLY A 229 -12.15 -27.16 1.72
CA GLY A 229 -12.36 -28.02 2.89
C GLY A 229 -13.05 -27.33 4.07
N GLU A 230 -13.36 -28.11 5.10
CA GLU A 230 -14.19 -27.67 6.24
C GLU A 230 -13.59 -26.50 7.01
N ASP A 231 -12.30 -26.58 7.33
CA ASP A 231 -11.61 -25.53 8.08
C ASP A 231 -11.57 -24.22 7.27
N TYR A 232 -11.21 -24.28 5.98
CA TYR A 232 -11.24 -23.12 5.10
C TYR A 232 -12.64 -22.51 5.00
N ARG A 233 -13.69 -23.34 4.86
CA ARG A 233 -15.08 -22.89 4.80
C ARG A 233 -15.48 -22.17 6.09
N ARG A 234 -15.18 -22.76 7.25
CA ARG A 234 -15.45 -22.17 8.55
C ARG A 234 -14.72 -20.84 8.68
N GLU A 235 -13.45 -20.76 8.31
CA GLU A 235 -12.72 -19.49 8.38
C GLU A 235 -13.25 -18.44 7.41
N LEU A 236 -13.55 -18.82 6.17
CA LEU A 236 -14.05 -17.92 5.13
C LEU A 236 -15.37 -17.25 5.53
N PHE A 237 -16.32 -18.00 6.11
CA PHE A 237 -17.63 -17.47 6.49
C PHE A 237 -17.71 -16.95 7.93
N PHE A 238 -16.98 -17.56 8.88
CA PHE A 238 -17.07 -17.27 10.31
C PHE A 238 -16.02 -16.24 10.78
N LEU A 239 -14.78 -16.27 10.27
CA LEU A 239 -13.73 -15.29 10.63
C LEU A 239 -13.85 -13.97 9.85
N GLN A 240 -14.50 -13.96 8.69
CA GLN A 240 -14.76 -12.71 7.96
C GLN A 240 -15.87 -11.85 8.59
N THR A 241 -16.69 -12.42 9.47
CA THR A 241 -17.90 -11.75 10.00
C THR A 241 -17.85 -11.48 11.52
N ALA A 242 -17.25 -12.37 12.35
CA ALA A 242 -17.28 -12.23 13.82
C ALA A 242 -15.89 -12.25 14.50
N GLY A 243 -14.98 -13.13 14.08
CA GLY A 243 -13.68 -13.32 14.76
C GLY A 243 -12.71 -12.14 14.65
N ARG A 244 -12.67 -11.42 13.52
CA ARG A 244 -11.75 -10.26 13.35
C ARG A 244 -12.16 -9.03 14.15
N VAL A 245 -13.42 -8.89 14.53
CA VAL A 245 -13.91 -7.77 15.35
C VAL A 245 -13.57 -8.01 16.83
N VAL A 246 -13.54 -9.27 17.27
CA VAL A 246 -13.36 -9.63 18.69
C VAL A 246 -11.92 -10.07 19.03
N ALA A 247 -11.15 -10.61 18.09
CA ALA A 247 -9.80 -11.15 18.34
C ALA A 247 -8.64 -10.38 17.67
N SER A 248 -8.85 -9.14 17.21
CA SER A 248 -7.79 -8.31 16.59
C SER A 248 -6.92 -7.56 17.61
N PHE A 249 -6.38 -8.26 18.59
CA PHE A 249 -5.47 -7.68 19.60
C PHE A 249 -4.11 -7.27 19.02
N ASP A 250 -3.65 -7.86 17.91
CA ASP A 250 -2.33 -7.58 17.31
C ASP A 250 -2.18 -6.18 16.69
N HIS A 251 -3.28 -5.44 16.49
CA HIS A 251 -3.26 -4.08 15.93
C HIS A 251 -4.23 -3.13 16.62
N ALA A 252 -4.58 -3.41 17.88
CA ALA A 252 -5.44 -2.56 18.67
C ALA A 252 -4.79 -1.18 18.85
N ARG A 253 -5.50 -0.12 18.46
CA ARG A 253 -5.04 1.27 18.62
C ARG A 253 -6.17 2.13 19.24
N PRO A 254 -5.83 3.19 20.00
CA PRO A 254 -6.81 4.09 20.59
C PRO A 254 -7.81 4.65 19.55
N VAL A 255 -9.01 5.00 19.99
CA VAL A 255 -10.08 5.53 19.11
C VAL A 255 -9.60 6.75 18.31
N PHE A 256 -8.84 7.65 18.94
CA PHE A 256 -8.32 8.86 18.31
C PHE A 256 -7.07 8.66 17.46
N TRP A 257 -6.56 7.43 17.28
CA TRP A 257 -5.29 7.17 16.60
C TRP A 257 -5.26 7.69 15.15
N TYR A 258 -6.39 7.64 14.44
CA TYR A 258 -6.47 8.17 13.08
C TYR A 258 -6.43 9.70 12.99
N LEU A 259 -6.68 10.44 14.07
CA LEU A 259 -6.69 11.90 14.06
C LEU A 259 -5.30 12.51 13.77
N PRO A 260 -4.22 12.16 14.51
CA PRO A 260 -2.88 12.60 14.13
C PRO A 260 -2.41 11.96 12.82
N MET A 261 -2.82 10.72 12.52
CA MET A 261 -2.48 10.07 11.26
C MET A 261 -3.10 10.78 10.05
N LEU A 262 -4.27 11.41 10.20
CA LEU A 262 -4.89 12.18 9.14
C LEU A 262 -3.99 13.36 8.71
N LEU A 263 -3.34 14.03 9.65
CA LEU A 263 -2.40 15.11 9.35
C LEU A 263 -1.17 14.58 8.58
N VAL A 264 -0.65 13.42 8.98
CA VAL A 264 0.47 12.76 8.29
C VAL A 264 0.06 12.31 6.89
N LEU A 265 -1.11 11.69 6.75
CA LEU A 265 -1.64 11.20 5.47
C LEU A 265 -1.95 12.32 4.49
N MET A 266 -2.32 13.50 5.02
CA MET A 266 -2.58 14.70 4.24
C MET A 266 -1.34 15.57 4.04
N LEU A 267 -0.13 15.11 4.37
CA LEU A 267 1.09 15.76 3.88
C LEU A 267 1.12 15.68 2.35
N PRO A 268 1.48 16.77 1.63
CA PRO A 268 2.02 18.03 2.15
C PRO A 268 0.97 19.05 2.58
N TRP A 269 -0.31 18.83 2.24
CA TRP A 269 -1.41 19.77 2.45
C TRP A 269 -1.60 20.20 3.90
N ALA A 270 -1.36 19.30 4.85
CA ALA A 270 -1.41 19.62 6.29
C ALA A 270 -0.37 20.70 6.71
N THR A 271 0.69 20.89 5.93
CA THR A 271 1.70 21.95 6.19
C THR A 271 1.48 23.22 5.37
N TRP A 272 0.57 23.21 4.40
CA TRP A 272 0.36 24.36 3.53
C TRP A 272 -0.59 25.36 4.21
N PRO A 273 -0.14 26.56 4.62
CA PRO A 273 -0.96 27.46 5.43
C PRO A 273 -2.26 27.90 4.74
N ARG A 274 -2.25 27.92 3.40
CA ARG A 274 -3.42 28.23 2.57
C ARG A 274 -4.57 27.23 2.76
N VAL A 275 -4.27 25.96 3.02
CA VAL A 275 -5.26 24.91 3.30
C VAL A 275 -6.02 25.24 4.57
N TRP A 276 -5.30 25.55 5.65
CA TRP A 276 -5.90 25.92 6.94
C TRP A 276 -6.71 27.21 6.85
N HIS A 277 -6.18 28.22 6.15
CA HIS A 277 -6.91 29.46 5.91
C HIS A 277 -8.20 29.21 5.11
N ALA A 278 -8.14 28.37 4.07
CA ALA A 278 -9.29 28.01 3.26
C ALA A 278 -10.35 27.25 4.07
N LEU A 279 -9.94 26.30 4.92
CA LEU A 279 -10.84 25.58 5.81
C LEU A 279 -11.47 26.50 6.87
N ALA A 280 -10.68 27.35 7.52
CA ALA A 280 -11.16 28.27 8.56
C ALA A 280 -12.11 29.36 8.02
N THR A 281 -11.96 29.74 6.75
CA THR A 281 -12.80 30.75 6.08
C THR A 281 -13.89 30.15 5.19
N ALA A 282 -14.04 28.82 5.18
CA ALA A 282 -15.09 28.10 4.46
C ALA A 282 -16.47 28.30 5.14
N ARG A 283 -16.99 29.53 5.07
CA ARG A 283 -18.32 29.89 5.57
C ARG A 283 -19.41 29.75 4.50
N GLY A 284 -20.62 29.48 4.94
CA GLY A 284 -21.83 29.36 4.12
C GLY A 284 -22.36 27.92 4.04
N PRO A 285 -23.61 27.72 3.59
CA PRO A 285 -24.23 26.41 3.54
C PRO A 285 -23.43 25.47 2.63
N MET A 286 -23.44 24.19 2.98
CA MET A 286 -22.89 23.15 2.12
C MET A 286 -23.80 22.94 0.92
N THR A 287 -23.18 22.92 -0.27
CA THR A 287 -23.81 22.46 -1.50
C THR A 287 -24.03 20.95 -1.43
N ASP A 288 -24.99 20.46 -2.20
CA ASP A 288 -25.26 19.03 -2.36
C ASP A 288 -23.99 18.21 -2.69
N ASN A 289 -23.13 18.77 -3.54
CA ASN A 289 -21.88 18.13 -3.94
C ASN A 289 -20.89 17.98 -2.77
N GLU A 290 -20.82 18.98 -1.88
CA GLU A 290 -19.99 18.87 -0.68
C GLU A 290 -20.61 17.96 0.38
N ARG A 291 -21.95 17.95 0.48
CA ARG A 291 -22.67 16.99 1.33
C ARG A 291 -22.43 15.56 0.88
N PHE A 292 -22.32 15.30 -0.42
CA PHE A 292 -21.92 14.00 -0.95
C PHE A 292 -20.56 13.58 -0.40
N ALA A 293 -19.53 14.43 -0.57
CA ALA A 293 -18.19 14.12 -0.08
C ALA A 293 -18.15 13.96 1.46
N VAL A 294 -18.91 14.75 2.22
CA VAL A 294 -19.03 14.58 3.68
C VAL A 294 -19.78 13.31 4.07
N SER A 295 -20.86 12.98 3.36
CA SER A 295 -21.64 11.74 3.57
C SER A 295 -20.81 10.48 3.36
N TRP A 296 -19.72 10.61 2.61
CA TRP A 296 -18.74 9.56 2.40
C TRP A 296 -17.64 9.58 3.46
N VAL A 297 -16.91 10.70 3.55
CA VAL A 297 -15.65 10.77 4.31
C VAL A 297 -15.90 10.70 5.81
N LEU A 298 -16.82 11.51 6.34
CA LEU A 298 -17.00 11.66 7.77
C LEU A 298 -17.50 10.39 8.47
N PRO A 299 -18.65 9.79 8.08
CA PRO A 299 -19.14 8.61 8.77
C PRO A 299 -18.21 7.40 8.59
N THR A 300 -17.61 7.23 7.40
CA THR A 300 -16.64 6.15 7.17
C THR A 300 -15.40 6.30 8.04
N PHE A 301 -14.86 7.52 8.16
CA PHE A 301 -13.72 7.82 9.04
C PHE A 301 -14.06 7.55 10.51
N VAL A 302 -15.24 7.98 10.98
CA VAL A 302 -15.72 7.70 12.34
C VAL A 302 -15.78 6.20 12.60
N VAL A 303 -16.33 5.40 11.68
CA VAL A 303 -16.36 3.94 11.86
C VAL A 303 -14.95 3.35 11.92
N PHE A 304 -14.00 3.79 11.08
CA PHE A 304 -12.61 3.34 11.20
C PHE A 304 -11.98 3.70 12.55
N CYS A 305 -12.30 4.86 13.13
CA CYS A 305 -11.86 5.21 14.49
C CYS A 305 -12.43 4.26 15.56
N LEU A 306 -13.66 3.77 15.38
CA LEU A 306 -14.32 2.87 16.33
C LEU A 306 -13.86 1.41 16.21
N ILE A 307 -13.37 0.98 15.06
CA ILE A 307 -12.83 -0.38 14.86
C ILE A 307 -11.48 -0.52 15.61
N SER A 308 -11.32 -1.59 16.39
CA SER A 308 -10.14 -1.85 17.23
C SER A 308 -8.85 -1.99 16.41
N GLY A 309 -8.84 -2.88 15.41
CA GLY A 309 -7.72 -3.10 14.50
C GLY A 309 -7.56 -1.93 13.52
N LYS A 310 -6.51 -1.11 13.72
CA LYS A 310 -6.26 0.07 12.89
C LYS A 310 -4.97 -0.04 12.11
N GLN A 311 -5.06 0.27 10.82
CA GLN A 311 -3.94 0.35 9.90
C GLN A 311 -4.08 1.60 9.04
N VAL A 312 -2.97 2.29 8.77
CA VAL A 312 -2.99 3.56 8.04
C VAL A 312 -3.64 3.39 6.65
N TYR A 313 -3.43 2.24 6.03
CA TYR A 313 -3.87 1.98 4.66
C TYR A 313 -5.37 1.73 4.51
N TYR A 314 -6.11 1.58 5.62
CA TYR A 314 -7.57 1.53 5.56
C TYR A 314 -8.19 2.87 5.14
N LEU A 315 -7.47 3.99 5.31
CA LEU A 315 -7.96 5.31 4.91
C LEU A 315 -7.69 5.63 3.43
N LEU A 316 -6.92 4.81 2.71
CA LEU A 316 -6.54 5.08 1.31
C LEU A 316 -7.76 5.29 0.38
N PRO A 317 -8.85 4.52 0.48
CA PRO A 317 -10.04 4.78 -0.33
C PRO A 317 -10.74 6.11 -0.02
N LEU A 318 -10.55 6.72 1.17
CA LEU A 318 -11.15 8.02 1.52
C LEU A 318 -10.40 9.22 0.91
N VAL A 319 -9.16 9.00 0.48
CA VAL A 319 -8.26 10.07 0.00
C VAL A 319 -8.86 10.93 -1.13
N PRO A 320 -9.54 10.36 -2.15
CA PRO A 320 -10.25 11.17 -3.15
C PRO A 320 -11.32 12.08 -2.55
N GLY A 321 -12.11 11.60 -1.60
CA GLY A 321 -13.13 12.40 -0.92
C GLY A 321 -12.53 13.55 -0.11
N MET A 322 -11.41 13.30 0.58
CA MET A 322 -10.67 14.33 1.31
C MET A 322 -10.10 15.40 0.37
N ALA A 323 -9.53 14.98 -0.77
CA ALA A 323 -9.04 15.88 -1.81
C ALA A 323 -10.19 16.71 -2.43
N MET A 324 -11.38 16.13 -2.61
CA MET A 324 -12.57 16.84 -3.09
C MET A 324 -13.02 17.94 -2.10
N LEU A 325 -13.10 17.64 -0.80
CA LEU A 325 -13.44 18.63 0.22
C LEU A 325 -12.41 19.76 0.28
N LEU A 326 -11.12 19.42 0.19
CA LEU A 326 -10.05 20.40 0.17
C LEU A 326 -10.10 21.28 -1.10
N ALA A 327 -10.35 20.70 -2.26
CA ALA A 327 -10.51 21.43 -3.52
C ALA A 327 -11.68 22.43 -3.44
N ALA A 328 -12.81 22.03 -2.85
CA ALA A 328 -13.95 22.90 -2.65
C ALA A 328 -13.62 24.09 -1.72
N ALA A 329 -12.94 23.82 -0.60
CA ALA A 329 -12.51 24.87 0.34
C ALA A 329 -11.54 25.88 -0.32
N LEU A 330 -10.52 25.37 -1.02
CA LEU A 330 -9.55 26.22 -1.73
C LEU A 330 -10.22 27.09 -2.80
N ARG A 331 -11.20 26.55 -3.54
CA ARG A 331 -11.91 27.29 -4.58
C ARG A 331 -12.84 28.36 -4.01
N ARG A 332 -13.57 28.06 -2.93
CA ARG A 332 -14.39 29.04 -2.19
C ARG A 332 -13.55 30.21 -1.69
N GLN A 333 -12.35 29.94 -1.18
CA GLN A 333 -11.42 30.97 -0.72
C GLN A 333 -10.91 31.83 -1.89
N GLN A 334 -10.53 31.22 -3.02
CA GLN A 334 -10.03 31.96 -4.18
C GLN A 334 -11.07 32.97 -4.72
N SER A 335 -12.36 32.62 -4.72
CA SER A 335 -13.43 33.53 -5.12
C SER A 335 -13.65 34.72 -4.19
N ARG A 336 -13.11 34.69 -2.96
CA ARG A 336 -13.32 35.72 -1.91
C ARG A 336 -12.15 36.69 -1.73
N MET A 337 -11.15 36.69 -2.63
CA MET A 337 -10.00 37.62 -2.71
C MET A 337 -9.59 38.31 -1.39
N LEU A 338 -9.02 37.57 -0.41
CA LEU A 338 -8.52 38.17 0.83
C LEU A 338 -7.16 37.63 1.33
N GLY A 339 -6.30 37.08 0.47
CA GLY A 339 -4.96 36.70 0.97
C GLY A 339 -4.01 36.07 -0.03
N ASN A 340 -3.43 36.88 -0.92
CA ASN A 340 -2.20 36.52 -1.64
C ASN A 340 -0.93 36.94 -0.86
N GLY A 341 -1.05 37.15 0.46
CA GLY A 341 0.09 37.48 1.31
C GLY A 341 1.13 36.36 1.31
N ARG A 342 2.42 36.74 1.28
CA ARG A 342 3.57 35.81 1.26
C ARG A 342 3.53 34.75 2.37
N ARG A 343 2.89 35.05 3.51
CA ARG A 343 2.68 34.15 4.66
C ARG A 343 1.85 32.90 4.35
N TRP A 344 0.99 32.94 3.33
CA TRP A 344 0.12 31.81 2.96
C TRP A 344 0.71 30.90 1.89
N ARG A 345 1.93 31.21 1.42
CA ARG A 345 2.61 30.45 0.37
C ARG A 345 3.12 29.10 0.86
N ALA A 346 3.56 28.28 -0.07
CA ALA A 346 4.15 26.95 0.14
C ALA A 346 5.50 26.92 0.90
N TRP A 347 5.85 27.96 1.65
CA TRP A 347 7.16 28.06 2.33
C TRP A 347 7.46 26.87 3.25
N PRO A 348 6.51 26.27 4.02
CA PRO A 348 6.84 25.13 4.87
C PRO A 348 7.26 23.90 4.06
N ILE A 349 6.62 23.67 2.91
CA ILE A 349 6.95 22.57 2.00
C ILE A 349 8.33 22.82 1.39
N ALA A 350 8.62 24.05 0.96
CA ALA A 350 9.95 24.41 0.48
C ALA A 350 11.02 24.24 1.57
N THR A 351 10.74 24.62 2.82
CA THR A 351 11.64 24.43 3.95
C THR A 351 11.90 22.95 4.23
N VAL A 352 10.90 22.08 4.14
CA VAL A 352 11.11 20.63 4.28
C VAL A 352 12.00 20.09 3.16
N LEU A 353 11.75 20.48 1.90
CA LEU A 353 12.58 20.06 0.76
C LEU A 353 14.03 20.54 0.90
N ILE A 354 14.23 21.80 1.27
CA ILE A 354 15.57 22.38 1.52
C ILE A 354 16.22 21.70 2.74
N GLY A 355 15.45 21.41 3.79
CA GLY A 355 15.94 20.69 4.97
C GLY A 355 16.46 19.29 4.62
N ILE A 356 15.73 18.54 3.80
CA ILE A 356 16.19 17.25 3.26
C ILE A 356 17.48 17.44 2.45
N ALA A 357 17.55 18.47 1.61
CA ALA A 357 18.77 18.79 0.86
C ALA A 357 19.97 19.02 1.77
N LEU A 358 19.81 19.83 2.83
CA LEU A 358 20.86 20.13 3.80
C LEU A 358 21.29 18.88 4.58
N LEU A 359 20.33 18.05 5.01
CA LEU A 359 20.63 16.78 5.69
C LEU A 359 21.45 15.85 4.80
N LEU A 360 21.08 15.70 3.52
CA LEU A 360 21.83 14.90 2.56
C LEU A 360 23.22 15.48 2.28
N ALA A 361 23.34 16.82 2.15
CA ALA A 361 24.61 17.49 1.96
C ALA A 361 25.55 17.35 3.18
N ALA A 362 25.01 17.16 4.38
CA ALA A 362 25.77 16.94 5.61
C ALA A 362 26.30 15.50 5.76
N LEU A 363 25.77 14.51 5.03
CA LEU A 363 26.17 13.09 5.19
C LEU A 363 27.66 12.83 4.93
N PRO A 364 28.32 13.40 3.90
CA PRO A 364 29.75 13.21 3.70
C PRO A 364 30.58 13.78 4.85
N VAL A 365 30.19 14.94 5.39
CA VAL A 365 30.86 15.56 6.53
C VAL A 365 30.70 14.70 7.78
N TRP A 366 29.49 14.20 8.02
CA TRP A 366 29.23 13.29 9.14
C TRP A 366 30.05 12.00 9.02
N ARG A 367 30.10 11.38 7.84
CA ARG A 367 30.91 10.19 7.59
C ARG A 367 32.41 10.44 7.83
N ALA A 368 32.92 11.61 7.43
CA ALA A 368 34.32 11.97 7.61
C ALA A 368 34.72 12.17 9.09
N HIS A 369 33.79 12.63 9.94
CA HIS A 369 34.08 12.99 11.34
C HIS A 369 33.56 11.98 12.37
N ALA A 370 32.69 11.05 11.99
CA ALA A 370 32.17 10.01 12.88
C ALA A 370 32.72 8.63 12.50
N ALA A 371 33.72 8.17 13.26
CA ALA A 371 34.31 6.84 13.12
C ALA A 371 33.25 5.72 13.18
N ASN A 372 32.17 5.93 13.95
CA ASN A 372 31.05 4.99 14.13
C ASN A 372 29.78 5.44 13.37
N ALA A 373 29.91 6.14 12.24
CA ALA A 373 28.74 6.48 11.45
C ALA A 373 27.95 5.20 11.06
N PRO A 374 26.62 5.19 11.20
CA PRO A 374 25.80 4.04 10.84
C PRO A 374 26.06 3.57 9.40
N HIS A 375 25.92 2.26 9.14
CA HIS A 375 26.14 1.68 7.80
C HIS A 375 25.33 2.39 6.71
N TRP A 376 24.07 2.76 6.98
CA TRP A 376 23.24 3.49 6.01
C TRP A 376 23.83 4.84 5.59
N VAL A 377 24.63 5.49 6.44
CA VAL A 377 25.36 6.72 6.09
C VAL A 377 26.46 6.38 5.08
N ALA A 378 27.18 5.28 5.30
CA ALA A 378 28.19 4.78 4.36
C ALA A 378 27.57 4.38 3.00
N ASP A 379 26.34 3.87 3.00
CA ASP A 379 25.66 3.47 1.75
C ASP A 379 25.06 4.67 0.98
N THR A 380 24.88 5.81 1.66
CA THR A 380 24.19 6.97 1.09
C THR A 380 25.15 8.12 0.74
N TYR A 381 26.24 8.31 1.48
CA TYR A 381 27.06 9.54 1.38
C TYR A 381 27.63 9.80 -0.03
N ALA A 382 28.01 8.76 -0.77
CA ALA A 382 28.62 8.91 -2.09
C ALA A 382 27.65 9.53 -3.13
N THR A 383 26.35 9.26 -2.99
CA THR A 383 25.31 9.78 -3.90
C THR A 383 24.55 10.97 -3.31
N ALA A 384 24.67 11.20 -2.00
CA ALA A 384 23.93 12.23 -1.28
C ALA A 384 24.06 13.66 -1.85
N PRO A 385 25.22 14.15 -2.35
CA PRO A 385 25.32 15.49 -2.93
C PRO A 385 24.43 15.71 -4.16
N TRP A 386 24.29 14.70 -5.02
CA TRP A 386 23.43 14.77 -6.21
C TRP A 386 21.96 14.87 -5.83
N PHE A 387 21.54 14.07 -4.86
CA PHE A 387 20.17 14.14 -4.33
C PHE A 387 19.93 15.45 -3.57
N ALA A 388 20.91 15.95 -2.81
CA ALA A 388 20.84 17.24 -2.15
C ALA A 388 20.59 18.38 -3.16
N ALA A 389 21.33 18.41 -4.28
CA ALA A 389 21.11 19.38 -5.34
C ALA A 389 19.69 19.27 -5.93
N GLY A 390 19.19 18.05 -6.14
CA GLY A 390 17.81 17.81 -6.59
C GLY A 390 16.76 18.36 -5.62
N PHE A 391 16.86 18.05 -4.33
CA PHE A 391 15.95 18.57 -3.31
C PHE A 391 16.04 20.10 -3.15
N LEU A 392 17.24 20.66 -3.27
CA LEU A 392 17.46 22.12 -3.23
C LEU A 392 16.76 22.79 -4.42
N ALA A 393 16.89 22.24 -5.63
CA ALA A 393 16.21 22.74 -6.82
C ALA A 393 14.68 22.65 -6.67
N LEU A 394 14.15 21.53 -6.16
CA LEU A 394 12.71 21.39 -5.90
C LEU A 394 12.22 22.39 -4.85
N GLY A 395 12.99 22.61 -3.78
CA GLY A 395 12.70 23.61 -2.75
C GLY A 395 12.69 25.03 -3.31
N ALA A 396 13.70 25.38 -4.12
CA ALA A 396 13.81 26.68 -4.77
C ALA A 396 12.64 26.92 -5.74
N VAL A 397 12.29 25.95 -6.58
CA VAL A 397 11.13 26.03 -7.48
C VAL A 397 9.84 26.23 -6.67
N CYS A 398 9.63 25.44 -5.61
CA CYS A 398 8.46 25.55 -4.75
C CYS A 398 8.30 26.97 -4.17
N LEU A 399 9.39 27.57 -3.69
CA LEU A 399 9.43 28.88 -3.05
C LEU A 399 9.32 30.06 -4.04
N LEU A 400 10.05 30.00 -5.15
CA LEU A 400 10.25 31.12 -6.09
C LEU A 400 9.24 31.14 -7.24
N GLY A 401 8.52 30.05 -7.48
CA GLY A 401 7.62 29.93 -8.63
C GLY A 401 6.36 30.82 -8.58
N ASP A 402 5.74 30.97 -9.75
CA ASP A 402 4.55 31.79 -10.00
C ASP A 402 3.38 31.43 -9.04
N PRO A 403 2.89 32.38 -8.24
CA PRO A 403 1.75 32.17 -7.34
C PRO A 403 0.46 31.68 -8.02
N ARG A 404 0.27 31.93 -9.33
CA ARG A 404 -0.94 31.52 -10.07
C ARG A 404 -1.05 30.00 -10.23
N HIS A 405 0.09 29.31 -10.28
CA HIS A 405 0.21 27.86 -10.49
C HIS A 405 0.76 27.14 -9.25
N GLU A 406 0.56 27.73 -8.06
CA GLU A 406 1.15 27.25 -6.82
C GLU A 406 0.76 25.80 -6.49
N LEU A 407 -0.51 25.41 -6.66
CA LEU A 407 -0.94 24.04 -6.39
C LEU A 407 -0.23 23.03 -7.29
N GLN A 408 -0.23 23.26 -8.60
CA GLN A 408 0.39 22.36 -9.58
C GLN A 408 1.89 22.26 -9.31
N ARG A 409 2.53 23.38 -8.99
CA ARG A 409 3.96 23.40 -8.64
C ARG A 409 4.25 22.60 -7.38
N ILE A 410 3.50 22.79 -6.29
CA ILE A 410 3.63 21.98 -5.08
C ILE A 410 3.47 20.50 -5.43
N ALA A 411 2.43 20.17 -6.21
CA ALA A 411 2.14 18.79 -6.58
C ALA A 411 3.29 18.13 -7.36
N VAL A 412 3.85 18.84 -8.35
CA VAL A 412 5.02 18.36 -9.12
C VAL A 412 6.25 18.25 -8.22
N CYS A 413 6.56 19.28 -7.42
CA CYS A 413 7.74 19.28 -6.56
C CYS A 413 7.68 18.15 -5.52
N VAL A 414 6.50 17.90 -4.93
CA VAL A 414 6.34 16.83 -3.93
C VAL A 414 6.32 15.46 -4.59
N LEU A 415 5.65 15.26 -5.73
CA LEU A 415 5.71 14.01 -6.48
C LEU A 415 7.16 13.63 -6.84
N LEU A 416 7.90 14.58 -7.40
CA LEU A 416 9.31 14.37 -7.74
C LEU A 416 10.16 14.18 -6.47
N GLY A 417 9.89 14.93 -5.42
CA GLY A 417 10.58 14.77 -4.13
C GLY A 417 10.38 13.38 -3.53
N VAL A 418 9.16 12.85 -3.54
CA VAL A 418 8.86 11.48 -3.08
C VAL A 418 9.54 10.45 -3.98
N ALA A 419 9.52 10.64 -5.30
CA ALA A 419 10.25 9.76 -6.23
C ALA A 419 11.77 9.79 -5.98
N LEU A 420 12.34 10.96 -5.63
CA LEU A 420 13.75 11.09 -5.25
C LEU A 420 14.05 10.41 -3.90
N VAL A 421 13.21 10.60 -2.88
CA VAL A 421 13.34 9.88 -1.60
C VAL A 421 13.32 8.37 -1.85
N HIS A 422 12.40 7.90 -2.69
CA HIS A 422 12.34 6.50 -3.06
C HIS A 422 13.58 6.03 -3.82
N THR A 423 14.16 6.89 -4.67
CA THR A 423 15.41 6.59 -5.37
C THR A 423 16.58 6.45 -4.40
N VAL A 424 16.67 7.33 -3.40
CA VAL A 424 17.66 7.21 -2.31
C VAL A 424 17.47 5.89 -1.56
N PHE A 425 16.24 5.54 -1.20
CA PHE A 425 15.94 4.24 -0.58
C PHE A 425 16.37 3.06 -1.45
N ALA A 426 16.01 3.07 -2.73
CA ALA A 426 16.32 1.98 -3.67
C ALA A 426 17.83 1.79 -3.84
N ARG A 427 18.59 2.88 -3.87
CA ARG A 427 20.06 2.84 -4.08
C ARG A 427 20.84 2.51 -2.82
N SER A 428 20.38 2.96 -1.66
CA SER A 428 21.17 2.89 -0.43
C SER A 428 20.67 1.86 0.58
N LEU A 429 19.35 1.65 0.66
CA LEU A 429 18.75 0.83 1.72
C LEU A 429 18.13 -0.47 1.22
N PHE A 430 17.77 -0.58 -0.06
CA PHE A 430 17.04 -1.74 -0.57
C PHE A 430 17.80 -3.06 -0.44
N HIS A 431 19.14 -3.06 -0.38
CA HIS A 431 19.90 -4.30 -0.17
C HIS A 431 19.57 -4.99 1.17
N HIS A 432 19.08 -4.25 2.18
CA HIS A 432 18.54 -4.82 3.42
C HIS A 432 17.16 -5.49 3.24
N PHE A 433 16.54 -5.35 2.09
CA PHE A 433 15.22 -5.90 1.76
C PHE A 433 15.30 -6.87 0.58
N ASP A 434 16.48 -7.02 -0.03
CA ASP A 434 16.68 -7.87 -1.18
C ASP A 434 16.76 -9.34 -0.76
N LEU A 435 15.75 -10.12 -1.15
CA LEU A 435 15.69 -11.54 -0.85
C LEU A 435 16.36 -12.41 -1.91
N ARG A 436 16.90 -11.85 -3.00
CA ARG A 436 17.50 -12.64 -4.08
C ARG A 436 18.65 -13.54 -3.62
N PRO A 437 19.59 -13.11 -2.75
CA PRO A 437 20.66 -13.99 -2.30
C PRO A 437 20.13 -15.17 -1.49
N ALA A 438 19.27 -14.91 -0.48
CA ALA A 438 18.57 -15.94 0.27
C ALA A 438 17.76 -16.89 -0.63
N ALA A 439 17.00 -16.32 -1.57
CA ALA A 439 16.19 -17.08 -2.50
C ALA A 439 17.02 -18.01 -3.40
N ALA A 440 18.21 -17.60 -3.83
CA ALA A 440 19.10 -18.45 -4.62
C ALA A 440 19.59 -19.68 -3.84
N VAL A 441 19.93 -19.50 -2.55
CA VAL A 441 20.34 -20.61 -1.68
C VAL A 441 19.18 -21.58 -1.46
N LEU A 442 17.97 -21.07 -1.18
CA LEU A 442 16.79 -21.91 -0.96
C LEU A 442 16.32 -22.61 -2.23
N ALA A 443 16.37 -21.95 -3.39
CA ALA A 443 16.06 -22.56 -4.67
C ALA A 443 17.01 -23.73 -4.97
N ARG A 444 18.31 -23.54 -4.69
CA ARG A 444 19.32 -24.60 -4.84
C ARG A 444 19.05 -25.77 -3.88
N ALA A 445 18.74 -25.48 -2.62
CA ALA A 445 18.41 -26.51 -1.65
C ALA A 445 17.18 -27.34 -2.07
N GLU A 446 16.12 -26.71 -2.58
CA GLU A 446 14.94 -27.43 -3.09
C GLU A 446 15.29 -28.28 -4.32
N ALA A 447 16.08 -27.75 -5.25
CA ALA A 447 16.53 -28.48 -6.43
C ALA A 447 17.40 -29.70 -6.09
N GLU A 448 18.19 -29.62 -5.02
CA GLU A 448 18.98 -30.72 -4.46
C GLU A 448 18.12 -31.71 -3.62
N GLY A 449 16.82 -31.45 -3.47
CA GLY A 449 15.89 -32.28 -2.70
C GLY A 449 16.04 -32.15 -1.19
N ARG A 450 16.78 -31.15 -0.71
CA ARG A 450 17.06 -30.92 0.70
C ARG A 450 15.81 -30.34 1.38
N PRO A 451 15.35 -30.89 2.53
CA PRO A 451 14.22 -30.33 3.25
C PRO A 451 14.60 -28.95 3.82
N ILE A 452 13.65 -28.01 3.82
CA ILE A 452 13.88 -26.63 4.25
C ILE A 452 12.96 -26.31 5.43
N ALA A 453 13.54 -25.88 6.54
CA ALA A 453 12.83 -25.35 7.69
C ALA A 453 12.97 -23.83 7.83
N ASN A 454 11.93 -23.19 8.36
CA ASN A 454 11.90 -21.78 8.72
C ASN A 454 11.66 -21.67 10.23
N VAL A 455 12.58 -21.03 10.94
CA VAL A 455 12.44 -20.79 12.38
C VAL A 455 11.44 -19.65 12.62
N GLY A 456 10.37 -19.97 13.34
CA GLY A 456 9.23 -19.09 13.62
C GLY A 456 8.25 -18.98 12.45
N ARG A 457 7.34 -18.02 12.55
CA ARG A 457 6.26 -17.84 11.57
C ARG A 457 6.79 -17.50 10.17
N TYR A 458 6.35 -18.26 9.17
CA TYR A 458 6.68 -18.02 7.78
C TYR A 458 5.57 -17.23 7.06
N GLU A 459 5.95 -16.21 6.28
CA GLU A 459 5.03 -15.24 5.66
C GLU A 459 5.06 -15.32 4.13
N ALA A 460 5.44 -16.48 3.57
CA ALA A 460 5.59 -16.75 2.14
C ALA A 460 6.57 -15.82 1.41
N GLN A 461 7.53 -15.22 2.12
CA GLN A 461 8.44 -14.23 1.55
C GLN A 461 9.40 -14.77 0.48
N PHE A 462 9.67 -16.09 0.44
CA PHE A 462 10.59 -16.70 -0.52
C PHE A 462 9.90 -17.40 -1.70
N HIS A 463 8.67 -17.89 -1.54
CA HIS A 463 7.98 -18.75 -2.52
C HIS A 463 8.11 -18.28 -3.97
N PHE A 464 7.71 -17.04 -4.25
CA PHE A 464 7.77 -16.52 -5.61
C PHE A 464 9.20 -16.21 -6.07
N VAL A 465 10.04 -15.63 -5.20
CA VAL A 465 11.39 -15.17 -5.57
C VAL A 465 12.34 -16.34 -5.81
N ALA A 466 12.23 -17.40 -4.99
CA ALA A 466 13.00 -18.63 -5.11
C ALA A 466 12.32 -19.69 -6.00
N ARG A 467 11.10 -19.43 -6.50
CA ARG A 467 10.30 -20.38 -7.30
C ARG A 467 10.06 -21.71 -6.59
N LEU A 468 9.87 -21.66 -5.27
CA LEU A 468 9.69 -22.87 -4.45
C LEU A 468 8.37 -23.54 -4.78
N ASN A 469 8.41 -24.85 -4.93
CA ASN A 469 7.26 -25.68 -5.22
C ASN A 469 6.78 -26.46 -3.99
N ARG A 470 7.62 -26.55 -2.96
CA ARG A 470 7.34 -27.23 -1.70
C ARG A 470 7.19 -26.23 -0.56
N PRO A 471 6.31 -26.53 0.41
CA PRO A 471 6.19 -25.72 1.61
C PRO A 471 7.47 -25.82 2.45
N LEU A 472 7.76 -24.75 3.20
CA LEU A 472 8.78 -24.76 4.24
C LEU A 472 8.16 -25.27 5.53
N VAL A 473 8.93 -26.08 6.26
CA VAL A 473 8.51 -26.57 7.59
C VAL A 473 8.74 -25.46 8.61
N GLU A 474 7.68 -24.96 9.23
CA GLU A 474 7.79 -24.01 10.33
C GLU A 474 8.19 -24.75 11.61
N ILE A 475 9.28 -24.34 12.23
CA ILE A 475 9.81 -24.92 13.48
C ILE A 475 10.07 -23.82 14.52
N GLU A 476 10.02 -24.15 15.80
CA GLU A 476 10.44 -23.23 16.85
C GLU A 476 11.96 -23.32 17.10
N ALA A 477 12.52 -22.31 17.75
CA ALA A 477 13.97 -22.26 18.01
C ALA A 477 14.48 -23.46 18.83
N HIS A 478 13.64 -24.01 19.73
CA HIS A 478 13.99 -25.18 20.53
C HIS A 478 13.92 -26.50 19.75
N ASP A 479 13.25 -26.52 18.59
CA ASP A 479 13.11 -27.72 17.76
C ASP A 479 14.29 -27.94 16.81
N ILE A 480 15.21 -26.96 16.68
CA ILE A 480 16.33 -26.99 15.73
C ILE A 480 17.12 -28.30 15.85
N GLY A 481 17.49 -28.70 17.06
CA GLY A 481 18.29 -29.92 17.29
C GLY A 481 17.53 -31.20 16.89
N ALA A 482 16.26 -31.31 17.27
CA ALA A 482 15.43 -32.47 16.92
C ALA A 482 15.18 -32.56 15.41
N TRP A 483 14.88 -31.42 14.77
CA TRP A 483 14.65 -31.35 13.34
C TRP A 483 15.91 -31.65 12.54
N ALA A 484 17.06 -31.13 12.95
CA ALA A 484 18.35 -31.40 12.30
C ALA A 484 18.74 -32.88 12.37
N LYS A 485 18.45 -33.54 13.50
CA LYS A 485 18.67 -34.99 13.65
C LYS A 485 17.79 -35.80 12.71
N ALA A 486 16.55 -35.39 12.49
CA ALA A 486 15.64 -36.03 11.55
C ALA A 486 15.96 -35.70 10.08
N ASN A 487 16.60 -34.55 9.82
CA ASN A 487 16.90 -34.03 8.49
C ASN A 487 18.39 -33.62 8.41
N PRO A 488 19.33 -34.58 8.39
CA PRO A 488 20.76 -34.27 8.46
C PRO A 488 21.25 -33.40 7.30
N ASP A 489 20.70 -33.61 6.10
CA ASP A 489 21.01 -32.81 4.90
C ASP A 489 20.10 -31.59 4.75
N GLY A 490 19.29 -31.27 5.76
CA GLY A 490 18.32 -30.17 5.72
C GLY A 490 18.97 -28.78 5.71
N VAL A 491 18.17 -27.78 5.37
CA VAL A 491 18.53 -26.36 5.44
C VAL A 491 17.58 -25.65 6.41
N ILE A 492 18.13 -24.80 7.28
CA ILE A 492 17.35 -24.03 8.26
C ILE A 492 17.54 -22.54 8.00
N VAL A 493 16.43 -21.80 7.91
CA VAL A 493 16.41 -20.34 7.84
C VAL A 493 16.04 -19.76 9.21
N ARG A 494 16.87 -18.87 9.75
CA ARG A 494 16.60 -18.14 11.01
C ARG A 494 16.73 -16.62 10.84
N TYR A 495 16.13 -15.87 11.78
CA TYR A 495 16.05 -14.41 11.73
C TYR A 495 16.56 -13.73 13.01
N PRO A 496 17.87 -13.83 13.31
CA PRO A 496 18.40 -13.28 14.54
C PRO A 496 18.46 -11.74 14.50
N ALA A 497 18.47 -11.12 15.67
CA ALA A 497 18.56 -9.67 15.80
C ALA A 497 19.99 -9.14 15.53
N ARG A 498 21.01 -9.98 15.76
CA ARG A 498 22.43 -9.72 15.56
C ARG A 498 23.10 -10.98 15.03
N THR A 499 24.24 -10.81 14.37
CA THR A 499 25.07 -11.89 13.83
C THR A 499 26.44 -11.84 14.50
N GLU A 500 27.09 -12.99 14.61
CA GLU A 500 28.47 -13.08 15.06
C GLU A 500 29.43 -13.31 13.87
N PRO A 501 30.70 -12.87 13.95
CA PRO A 501 31.67 -13.11 12.88
C PRO A 501 31.91 -14.60 12.58
N ALA A 502 31.63 -15.48 13.54
CA ALA A 502 31.67 -16.92 13.36
C ALA A 502 30.52 -17.40 12.46
N ASP A 503 29.32 -16.81 12.58
CA ASP A 503 28.15 -17.14 11.76
C ASP A 503 28.42 -16.85 10.29
N GLU A 504 29.09 -15.74 9.97
CA GLU A 504 29.44 -15.37 8.58
C GLU A 504 30.34 -16.40 7.89
N LYS A 505 31.11 -17.18 8.65
CA LYS A 505 32.00 -18.22 8.12
C LYS A 505 31.35 -19.60 8.04
N ALA A 506 30.39 -19.87 8.93
CA ALA A 506 29.81 -21.20 9.11
C ALA A 506 28.43 -21.36 8.43
N ALA A 507 27.66 -20.28 8.31
CA ALA A 507 26.37 -20.30 7.62
C ALA A 507 26.55 -20.39 6.10
N LEU A 508 25.56 -20.97 5.42
CA LEU A 508 25.48 -20.94 3.95
C LEU A 508 25.26 -19.52 3.43
N LEU A 509 24.58 -18.69 4.22
CA LEU A 509 24.37 -17.28 3.94
C LEU A 509 24.12 -16.52 5.23
N VAL A 510 24.74 -15.35 5.35
CA VAL A 510 24.35 -14.30 6.30
C VAL A 510 24.09 -13.03 5.48
N GLN A 511 22.89 -12.46 5.60
CA GLN A 511 22.57 -11.19 4.93
C GLN A 511 21.69 -10.29 5.81
N PRO A 512 21.78 -8.97 5.64
CA PRO A 512 20.86 -8.06 6.31
C PRO A 512 19.42 -8.30 5.84
N PHE A 513 18.47 -8.14 6.77
CA PHE A 513 17.04 -8.24 6.50
C PHE A 513 16.21 -7.31 7.38
N ARG A 514 15.84 -6.15 6.82
CA ARG A 514 15.09 -5.08 7.49
C ARG A 514 15.84 -4.60 8.74
N SER A 515 15.32 -4.91 9.93
CA SER A 515 15.91 -4.59 11.23
C SER A 515 16.51 -5.83 11.91
N ARG A 516 16.67 -6.93 11.17
CA ARG A 516 17.20 -8.22 11.59
C ARG A 516 18.15 -8.73 10.51
N TRP A 517 18.57 -9.98 10.64
CA TRP A 517 19.36 -10.70 9.65
C TRP A 517 18.58 -11.90 9.13
N ILE A 518 18.90 -12.35 7.93
CA ILE A 518 18.56 -13.70 7.46
C ILE A 518 19.84 -14.49 7.53
N GLU A 519 19.75 -15.64 8.18
CA GLU A 519 20.80 -16.64 8.11
C GLU A 519 20.24 -17.96 7.61
N ILE A 520 20.98 -18.59 6.73
CA ILE A 520 20.64 -19.90 6.15
C ILE A 520 21.78 -20.85 6.48
N TRP A 521 21.45 -22.00 7.05
CA TRP A 521 22.43 -22.95 7.58
C TRP A 521 22.14 -24.36 7.09
N ASP A 522 23.19 -25.17 6.97
CA ASP A 522 23.04 -26.63 7.03
C ASP A 522 22.53 -27.03 8.42
N ALA A 523 21.57 -27.95 8.46
CA ALA A 523 20.85 -28.28 9.68
C ALA A 523 21.77 -28.79 10.81
N GLN A 524 22.70 -29.68 10.47
CA GLN A 524 23.66 -30.26 11.42
C GLN A 524 24.63 -29.22 11.97
N THR A 525 25.17 -28.37 11.09
CA THR A 525 26.08 -27.28 11.47
C THR A 525 25.40 -26.33 12.45
N LEU A 526 24.15 -25.92 12.18
CA LEU A 526 23.42 -25.05 13.08
C LEU A 526 23.15 -25.72 14.44
N ALA A 527 22.71 -26.97 14.43
CA ALA A 527 22.41 -27.71 15.66
C ALA A 527 23.62 -27.81 16.59
N MET A 528 24.81 -28.11 16.05
CA MET A 528 26.06 -28.17 16.82
C MET A 528 26.42 -26.80 17.43
N THR A 529 26.32 -25.72 16.65
CA THR A 529 26.60 -24.36 17.13
C THR A 529 25.61 -23.89 18.20
N THR A 530 24.33 -24.23 18.07
CA THR A 530 23.35 -23.93 19.13
C THR A 530 23.58 -24.73 20.40
N ALA A 531 23.98 -26.00 20.29
CA ALA A 531 24.26 -26.84 21.45
C ALA A 531 25.46 -26.31 22.27
N SER A 532 26.53 -25.88 21.61
CA SER A 532 27.71 -25.31 22.29
C SER A 532 27.41 -24.01 23.03
N ALA A 533 26.49 -23.18 22.53
CA ALA A 533 26.08 -21.93 23.20
C ALA A 533 25.28 -22.17 24.50
N PHE A 534 24.53 -23.28 24.59
CA PHE A 534 23.86 -23.69 25.83
C PHE A 534 24.84 -24.30 26.86
N ASP A 535 25.90 -24.98 26.42
CA ASP A 535 26.93 -25.51 27.33
C ASP A 535 27.81 -24.39 27.95
N GLU A 536 28.09 -23.30 27.22
CA GLU A 536 28.82 -22.14 27.77
C GLU A 536 28.02 -21.32 28.80
N THR A 537 26.69 -21.33 28.72
CA THR A 537 25.84 -20.68 29.75
C THR A 537 25.65 -21.54 30.99
N THR A 538 25.80 -22.86 30.87
CA THR A 538 25.68 -23.81 31.99
C THR A 538 26.99 -23.92 32.81
N THR A 539 28.10 -23.39 32.29
CA THR A 539 29.42 -23.39 32.97
C THR A 539 29.73 -22.09 33.75
N LEU A 540 28.83 -21.10 33.75
CA LEU A 540 29.00 -19.83 34.48
C LEU A 540 28.22 -19.71 35.80
N PHE A 541 27.50 -20.74 36.22
CA PHE A 541 26.99 -20.86 37.59
C PHE A 541 27.48 -22.16 38.22
N PRO A 542 28.49 -22.12 39.10
CA PRO A 542 28.72 -23.24 40.01
C PRO A 542 27.46 -23.38 40.87
N GLN A 543 26.99 -24.61 41.01
CA GLN A 543 25.99 -24.95 42.02
C GLN A 543 26.50 -24.57 43.41
N GLU A 544 25.76 -23.70 44.11
CA GLU A 544 25.52 -23.77 45.55
C GLU A 544 24.07 -23.36 45.84
#